data_AF-A0A7W4VI41-F1
#
_entry.id   AF-A0A7W4VI41-F1
#
_cell.length_a   1.000
_cell.length_b   1.000
_cell.length_c   1.000
_cell.angle_alpha   90.00
_cell.angle_beta   90.00
_cell.angle_gamma   90.00
#
_symmetry.space_group_name_H-M   'P 1'
#
loop_
_entity.id
_entity.type
_entity.pdbx_description
1 polymer ?
#
loop_
_entity_poly.entity_id
_entity_poly.type
_entity_poly.pdbx_seq_one_letter_code
_entity_poly.pdbx_strand_id
1 'polypeptide(L)'
;MARNTTKKPTYRDLERKVMELNGQLAYVYAFASKDIAKASTDHLMASGVLLQLTVLGGREIIKPVVIRDGLSHETIEALKKDLARSFELATHYKP
;
A
#
# COMPACT_ATOMS: atom_id res chain seq x y z
N MET A 1 -21.91 29.82 -19.78
CA MET A 1 -21.20 28.62 -19.28
C MET A 1 -19.84 29.06 -18.75
N ALA A 2 -19.62 28.98 -17.44
CA ALA A 2 -18.30 29.28 -16.86
C ALA A 2 -17.29 28.24 -17.33
N ARG A 3 -16.17 28.67 -17.93
CA ARG A 3 -15.06 27.79 -18.26
C ARG A 3 -14.51 27.23 -16.95
N ASN A 4 -14.76 25.95 -16.70
CA ASN A 4 -14.13 25.22 -15.62
C ASN A 4 -12.63 25.13 -15.93
N THR A 5 -11.84 26.08 -15.45
CA THR A 5 -10.40 26.07 -15.59
C THR A 5 -9.84 25.01 -14.65
N THR A 6 -9.86 23.75 -15.09
CA THR A 6 -9.20 22.66 -14.39
C THR A 6 -7.74 23.05 -14.21
N LYS A 7 -7.34 23.41 -12.97
CA LYS A 7 -5.94 23.70 -12.64
C LYS A 7 -5.10 22.53 -13.12
N LYS A 8 -4.02 22.83 -13.84
CA LYS A 8 -3.08 21.79 -14.26
C LYS A 8 -2.57 21.07 -12.99
N PRO A 9 -2.54 19.73 -12.98
CA PRO A 9 -2.03 19.00 -11.84
C PRO A 9 -0.57 19.40 -11.58
N THR A 10 -0.21 19.51 -10.30
CA THR A 10 1.17 19.79 -9.92
C THR A 10 2.04 18.56 -10.10
N TYR A 11 3.36 18.73 -10.07
CA TYR A 11 4.29 17.60 -10.12
C TYR A 11 4.02 16.58 -8.99
N ARG A 12 3.78 17.06 -7.77
CA ARG A 12 3.42 16.21 -6.62
C ARG A 12 2.10 15.45 -6.82
N ASP A 13 1.12 16.06 -7.50
CA ASP A 13 -0.13 15.36 -7.83
C ASP A 13 0.09 14.23 -8.84
N LEU A 14 1.00 14.44 -9.79
CA LEU A 14 1.37 13.43 -10.78
C LEU A 14 2.16 12.29 -10.14
N GLU A 15 3.13 12.59 -9.28
CA GLU A 15 3.88 11.56 -8.53
C GLU A 15 2.95 10.69 -7.68
N ARG A 16 2.00 11.31 -6.96
CA ARG A 16 0.98 10.56 -6.21
C ARG A 16 0.18 9.64 -7.12
N LYS A 17 -0.31 10.15 -8.26
CA LYS A 17 -1.08 9.35 -9.21
C LYS A 17 -0.27 8.17 -9.77
N VAL A 18 0.99 8.39 -10.12
CA VAL A 18 1.88 7.32 -10.61
C VAL A 18 2.07 6.27 -9.52
N MET A 19 2.33 6.67 -8.28
CA MET A 19 2.43 5.76 -7.13
C MET A 19 1.14 4.95 -6.94
N GLU A 20 -0.02 5.61 -6.93
CA GLU A 20 -1.33 4.96 -6.79
C GLU A 20 -1.64 3.97 -7.92
N LEU A 21 -1.30 4.31 -9.17
CA LEU A 21 -1.50 3.44 -10.33
C LEU A 21 -0.57 2.22 -10.28
N ASN A 22 0.71 2.43 -9.96
CA ASN A 22 1.66 1.33 -9.80
C ASN A 22 1.24 0.36 -8.68
N GLY A 23 0.72 0.90 -7.57
CA GLY A 23 0.22 0.09 -6.46
C GLY A 23 -1.02 -0.77 -6.78
N GLN A 24 -1.70 -0.51 -7.90
CA GLN A 24 -2.86 -1.28 -8.36
C GLN A 24 -2.50 -2.44 -9.31
N LEU A 25 -1.24 -2.56 -9.72
CA LEU A 25 -0.81 -3.60 -10.65
C LEU A 25 -0.82 -4.96 -9.97
N ALA A 26 -1.47 -5.95 -10.58
CA ALA A 26 -1.68 -7.27 -9.97
C ALA A 26 -0.38 -7.95 -9.50
N TYR A 27 0.72 -7.81 -10.26
CA TYR A 27 2.00 -8.43 -9.89
C TYR A 27 2.57 -7.88 -8.57
N VAL A 28 2.26 -6.63 -8.20
CA VAL A 28 2.78 -5.99 -6.98
C VAL A 28 2.29 -6.71 -5.73
N TYR A 29 1.07 -7.26 -5.74
CA TYR A 29 0.53 -8.01 -4.61
C TYR A 29 1.36 -9.26 -4.28
N ALA A 30 1.82 -9.99 -5.30
CA ALA A 30 2.63 -11.18 -5.13
C ALA A 30 4.00 -10.86 -4.50
N PHE A 31 4.66 -9.79 -4.96
CA PHE A 31 5.93 -9.35 -4.37
C PHE A 31 5.74 -8.81 -2.95
N ALA A 32 4.71 -8.00 -2.72
CA ALA A 32 4.40 -7.48 -1.38
C ALA A 32 4.14 -8.62 -0.39
N SER A 33 3.40 -9.66 -0.80
CA SER A 33 3.10 -10.83 0.03
C SER A 33 4.36 -11.64 0.39
N LYS A 34 5.32 -11.71 -0.53
CA LYS A 34 6.61 -12.36 -0.28
C LYS A 34 7.51 -11.53 0.64
N ASP A 35 7.64 -10.23 0.37
CA ASP A 35 8.62 -9.38 1.05
C ASP A 35 8.19 -8.95 2.45
N ILE A 36 6.88 -8.89 2.73
CA ILE A 36 6.37 -8.48 4.05
C ILE A 36 6.83 -9.42 5.19
N ALA A 37 7.17 -10.67 4.88
CA ALA A 37 7.72 -11.61 5.86
C ALA A 37 9.04 -11.12 6.48
N LYS A 38 9.82 -10.31 5.76
CA LYS A 38 11.08 -9.72 6.26
C LYS A 38 10.85 -8.66 7.33
N ALA A 39 9.61 -8.18 7.48
CA ALA A 39 9.22 -7.22 8.48
C ALA A 39 8.80 -7.88 9.81
N SER A 40 8.97 -9.20 9.95
CA SER A 40 8.56 -9.95 11.14
C SER A 40 9.45 -9.67 12.35
N THR A 41 8.95 -10.08 13.51
CA THR A 41 9.70 -10.14 14.77
C THR A 41 10.96 -11.00 14.72
N ASP A 42 11.06 -11.93 13.77
CA ASP A 42 12.23 -12.81 13.63
C ASP A 42 13.43 -12.10 12.98
N HIS A 43 13.18 -10.98 12.29
CA HIS A 43 14.18 -10.28 11.47
C HIS A 43 14.49 -8.86 11.95
N LEU A 44 13.63 -8.26 12.77
CA LEU A 44 13.71 -6.85 13.16
C LEU A 44 13.98 -6.62 14.65
N MET A 45 14.66 -7.54 15.34
CA MET A 45 15.08 -7.32 16.73
C MET A 45 15.88 -6.02 16.88
N ALA A 46 15.49 -5.17 17.83
CA ALA A 46 16.07 -3.83 18.05
C ALA A 46 15.88 -2.83 16.89
N SER A 47 14.91 -3.08 16.02
CA SER A 47 14.49 -2.21 14.92
C SER A 47 12.97 -1.97 15.00
N GLY A 48 12.34 -1.56 13.89
CA GLY A 48 10.90 -1.40 13.82
C GLY A 48 10.37 -1.20 12.40
N VAL A 49 9.05 -1.28 12.28
CA VAL A 49 8.31 -1.05 11.05
C VAL A 49 7.59 0.28 11.15
N LEU A 50 7.82 1.16 10.18
CA LEU A 50 7.05 2.39 10.05
C LEU A 50 5.70 2.07 9.38
N LEU A 51 4.61 2.24 10.12
CA LEU A 51 3.25 2.12 9.60
C LEU A 51 2.72 3.51 9.26
N GLN A 52 2.33 3.69 8.01
CA GLN A 52 1.54 4.82 7.53
C GLN A 52 0.42 4.27 6.66
N LEU A 53 -0.80 4.78 6.86
CA LEU A 53 -1.98 4.34 6.10
C LEU A 53 -2.60 5.53 5.38
N THR A 54 -2.57 5.48 4.06
CA THR A 54 -3.12 6.51 3.16
C THR A 54 -4.05 5.83 2.17
N VAL A 55 -5.25 6.38 1.99
CA VAL A 55 -6.18 5.88 0.98
C VAL A 55 -5.88 6.50 -0.39
N LEU A 56 -6.38 5.85 -1.45
CA LEU A 56 -6.40 6.43 -2.79
C LEU A 56 -7.01 7.84 -2.75
N GLY A 57 -6.37 8.80 -3.42
CA GLY A 57 -6.69 10.22 -3.33
C GLY A 57 -5.85 10.98 -2.30
N GLY A 58 -4.99 10.29 -1.55
CA GLY A 58 -3.96 10.91 -0.70
C GLY A 58 -4.42 11.33 0.70
N ARG A 59 -5.60 10.90 1.15
CA ARG A 59 -6.04 11.15 2.53
C ARG A 59 -5.35 10.19 3.49
N GLU A 60 -4.65 10.75 4.47
CA GLU A 60 -4.03 9.98 5.56
C GLU A 60 -5.09 9.54 6.58
N ILE A 61 -5.07 8.25 6.91
CA ILE A 61 -5.87 7.66 8.00
C ILE A 61 -5.01 7.52 9.26
N ILE A 62 -3.78 7.03 9.10
CA ILE A 62 -2.83 6.83 10.19
C ILE A 62 -1.59 7.64 9.87
N LYS A 63 -1.29 8.64 10.71
CA LYS A 63 -0.01 9.35 10.68
C LYS A 63 1.13 8.35 10.92
N PRO A 64 2.35 8.59 10.43
CA PRO A 64 3.45 7.65 10.63
C PRO A 64 3.66 7.28 12.12
N VAL A 65 3.67 5.98 12.41
CA VAL A 65 3.96 5.38 13.73
C VAL A 65 4.96 4.24 13.56
N VAL A 66 5.82 4.02 14.56
CA VAL A 66 6.74 2.88 14.59
C VAL A 66 6.14 1.74 15.42
N ILE A 67 6.06 0.56 14.83
CA ILE A 67 5.85 -0.72 15.52
C ILE A 67 7.22 -1.30 15.84
N ARG A 68 7.57 -1.39 17.12
CA ARG A 68 8.88 -1.86 17.57
C ARG A 68 9.03 -3.36 17.38
N ASP A 69 10.27 -3.78 17.12
CA ASP A 69 10.70 -5.16 16.93
C ASP A 69 10.09 -5.90 15.73
N GLY A 70 9.18 -5.27 14.98
CA GLY A 70 8.59 -5.85 13.77
C GLY A 70 7.10 -6.16 13.89
N LEU A 71 6.52 -6.71 12.83
CA LEU A 71 5.14 -7.19 12.80
C LEU A 71 5.06 -8.61 13.37
N SER A 72 3.98 -8.92 14.09
CA SER A 72 3.69 -10.30 14.48
C SER A 72 3.39 -11.17 13.25
N HIS A 73 3.63 -12.48 13.36
CA HIS A 73 3.26 -13.43 12.30
C HIS A 73 1.77 -13.37 11.97
N GLU A 74 0.90 -13.20 12.97
CA GLU A 74 -0.54 -13.02 12.77
C GLU A 74 -0.85 -11.81 11.90
N THR A 75 -0.20 -10.67 12.15
CA THR A 75 -0.38 -9.45 11.35
C THR A 75 0.09 -9.66 9.91
N ILE A 76 1.22 -10.33 9.73
CA ILE A 76 1.75 -10.67 8.40
C ILE A 76 0.76 -11.55 7.63
N GLU A 77 0.23 -12.59 8.26
CA GLU A 77 -0.73 -13.48 7.62
C GLU A 77 -2.07 -12.78 7.32
N ALA A 78 -2.52 -11.86 8.19
CA ALA A 78 -3.69 -11.02 7.91
C ALA A 78 -3.47 -10.14 6.66
N LEU A 79 -2.30 -9.47 6.57
CA LEU A 79 -1.96 -8.63 5.42
C LEU A 79 -1.83 -9.46 4.13
N LYS A 80 -1.24 -10.66 4.20
CA LYS A 80 -1.17 -11.58 3.04
C LYS A 80 -2.56 -11.99 2.55
N LYS A 81 -3.52 -12.23 3.45
CA LYS A 81 -4.92 -12.53 3.06
C LYS A 81 -5.55 -11.37 2.31
N ASP A 82 -5.33 -10.13 2.75
CA ASP A 82 -5.83 -8.95 2.04
C ASP A 82 -5.14 -8.74 0.69
N LEU A 83 -3.84 -9.00 0.59
CA LEU A 83 -3.10 -8.95 -0.67
C LEU A 83 -3.60 -10.03 -1.66
N ALA A 84 -3.86 -11.25 -1.18
CA ALA A 84 -4.42 -12.33 -1.99
C ALA A 84 -5.82 -11.97 -2.51
N ARG A 85 -6.71 -11.50 -1.64
CA ARG A 85 -8.04 -10.99 -2.01
C ARG A 85 -7.95 -9.85 -3.03
N SER A 86 -6.99 -8.95 -2.88
CA SER A 86 -6.78 -7.84 -3.82
C SER A 86 -6.29 -8.30 -5.19
N PHE A 87 -5.39 -9.29 -5.20
CA PHE A 87 -4.94 -9.95 -6.44
C PHE A 87 -6.10 -10.61 -7.18
N GLU A 88 -6.94 -11.36 -6.48
CA GLU A 88 -8.15 -11.97 -7.05
C GLU A 88 -9.05 -10.90 -7.67
N LEU A 89 -9.34 -9.80 -6.96
CA LEU A 89 -10.15 -8.70 -7.48
C LEU A 89 -9.55 -8.05 -8.73
N ALA A 90 -8.22 -7.83 -8.74
CA ALA A 90 -7.52 -7.20 -9.86
C ALA A 90 -7.41 -8.11 -11.09
N THR A 91 -7.48 -9.42 -10.90
CA THR A 91 -7.35 -10.42 -11.97
C THR A 91 -8.67 -11.07 -12.36
N HIS A 92 -9.76 -10.79 -11.63
CA HIS A 92 -11.11 -11.22 -11.94
C HIS A 92 -11.64 -10.51 -13.20
N TYR A 93 -11.13 -10.93 -14.35
CA TYR A 93 -11.73 -10.63 -15.64
C TYR A 93 -12.97 -11.52 -15.80
N LYS A 94 -14.16 -10.92 -15.76
CA LYS A 94 -15.36 -11.55 -16.30
C LYS A 94 -15.45 -11.14 -17.78
N PRO A 95 -15.40 -12.10 -18.72
CA PRO A 95 -15.64 -11.80 -20.14
C PRO A 95 -17.04 -11.25 -20.37
#